data_AF-A0A1M7NTZ7-F1
#
_entry.id   AF-A0A1M7NTZ7-F1
#
_cell.length_a   1.000
_cell.length_b   1.000
_cell.length_c   1.000
_cell.angle_alpha   90.00
_cell.angle_beta   90.00
_cell.angle_gamma   90.00
#
_symmetry.space_group_name_H-M   'P 1'
#
loop_
_entity.id
_entity.type
_entity.pdbx_description
1 polymer ?
#
loop_
_entity_poly.entity_id
_entity_poly.type
_entity_poly.pdbx_seq_one_letter_code
_entity_poly.pdbx_strand_id
1 'polypeptide(L)'
;MNIGEYIFAQISSFLSQRIFDGIVARYKGDHRIRHFSCWNQMMSMMYGQLSNRESFSDLVLTINAHSQKAYHLGFGKGVSKANLAKANENNHDPHIPCSRDLNSLFSPQFRQRELSDIVTYLNNGVSVIRFISNVYDESGGLIGPNIIYTDGLWIWPSYYSFYLKKHPQIEVPEEFILWVGSNGQKMVDLSQSEKNYVEYVIAKMSGINMLSRVGVSPDLKKIIEQRGDDIFCF
;
A
#
# COMPACT_ATOMS: atom_id res chain seq x y z
N MET A 1 0.53 -22.14 -2.08
CA MET A 1 -0.59 -22.10 -1.11
C MET A 1 -0.60 -23.43 -0.37
N ASN A 2 -0.19 -23.45 0.90
CA ASN A 2 -0.02 -24.70 1.65
C ASN A 2 -1.39 -25.25 2.07
N ILE A 3 -1.70 -26.47 1.66
CA ILE A 3 -2.98 -27.14 1.95
C ILE A 3 -2.95 -27.57 3.43
N GLY A 4 -3.62 -26.81 4.30
CA GLY A 4 -3.81 -27.19 5.71
C GLY A 4 -3.79 -26.03 6.73
N GLU A 5 -3.22 -24.87 6.38
CA GLU A 5 -3.16 -23.71 7.28
C GLU A 5 -4.22 -22.66 6.93
N TYR A 6 -4.83 -22.05 7.95
CA TYR A 6 -5.78 -20.96 7.75
C TYR A 6 -5.13 -19.77 7.04
N ILE A 7 -5.85 -19.11 6.13
CA ILE A 7 -5.36 -17.93 5.39
C ILE A 7 -4.79 -16.87 6.33
N PHE A 8 -5.48 -16.60 7.45
CA PHE A 8 -5.01 -15.65 8.44
C PHE A 8 -3.66 -16.05 9.07
N ALA A 9 -3.44 -17.35 9.32
CA ALA A 9 -2.17 -17.85 9.85
C ALA A 9 -1.02 -17.71 8.83
N GLN A 10 -1.32 -17.88 7.54
CA GLN A 10 -0.34 -17.64 6.47
C GLN A 10 0.03 -16.15 6.39
N ILE A 11 -0.96 -15.25 6.48
CA ILE A 11 -0.72 -13.80 6.49
C ILE A 11 0.05 -13.37 7.75
N SER A 12 -0.33 -13.87 8.92
CA SER A 12 0.35 -13.52 10.16
C SER A 12 1.77 -14.07 10.26
N SER A 13 2.11 -15.11 9.47
CA SER A 13 3.47 -15.67 9.42
C SER A 13 4.52 -14.70 8.89
N PHE A 14 4.12 -13.70 8.10
CA PHE A 14 5.01 -12.63 7.66
C PHE A 14 5.43 -11.69 8.82
N LEU A 15 4.71 -11.72 9.94
CA LEU A 15 5.06 -10.96 11.13
C LEU A 15 6.02 -11.75 12.03
N SER A 16 7.23 -11.24 12.22
CA SER A 16 8.20 -11.86 13.13
C SER A 16 7.79 -11.68 14.59
N GLN A 17 7.15 -12.71 15.17
CA GLN A 17 6.78 -12.74 16.58
C GLN A 17 7.98 -12.49 17.50
N ARG A 18 9.16 -13.02 17.15
CA ARG A 18 10.39 -12.81 17.94
C ARG A 18 10.80 -11.34 18.02
N ILE A 19 10.73 -10.60 16.90
CA ILE A 19 11.06 -9.17 16.90
C ILE A 19 9.99 -8.42 17.69
N PHE A 20 8.71 -8.75 17.49
CA PHE A 20 7.61 -8.16 18.24
C PHE A 20 7.76 -8.34 19.76
N ASP A 21 8.06 -9.56 20.22
CA ASP A 21 8.29 -9.86 21.64
C ASP A 21 9.46 -9.04 22.21
N GLY A 22 10.52 -8.83 21.41
CA GLY A 22 11.63 -7.94 21.78
C GLY A 22 11.20 -6.49 21.98
N ILE A 23 10.29 -5.98 21.15
CA ILE A 23 9.70 -4.64 21.28
C ILE A 23 8.82 -4.59 22.54
N VAL A 24 7.92 -5.56 22.73
CA VAL A 24 7.04 -5.63 23.90
C VAL A 24 7.86 -5.68 25.19
N ALA A 25 8.94 -6.46 25.24
CA ALA A 25 9.83 -6.54 26.39
C ALA A 25 10.55 -5.21 26.67
N ARG A 26 11.05 -4.54 25.63
CA ARG A 26 11.72 -3.23 25.74
C ARG A 26 10.82 -2.17 26.37
N TYR A 27 9.54 -2.16 25.99
CA TYR A 27 8.57 -1.18 26.46
C TYR A 27 7.67 -1.68 27.60
N LYS A 28 7.91 -2.90 28.09
CA LYS A 28 7.10 -3.55 29.13
C LYS A 28 5.60 -3.58 28.79
N GLY A 29 5.25 -3.80 27.51
CA GLY A 29 3.86 -3.78 27.03
C GLY A 29 2.96 -4.80 27.73
N ASP A 30 3.51 -5.97 28.07
CA ASP A 30 2.81 -7.02 28.82
C ASP A 30 2.93 -6.88 30.36
N HIS A 31 3.29 -5.70 30.88
CA HIS A 31 3.41 -5.51 32.33
C HIS A 31 2.05 -5.74 33.03
N ARG A 32 2.03 -6.66 34.00
CA ARG A 32 0.83 -7.08 34.77
C ARG A 32 -0.27 -7.73 33.93
N ILE A 33 0.03 -8.14 32.70
CA ILE A 33 -0.91 -8.91 31.87
C ILE A 33 -0.86 -10.39 32.26
N ARG A 34 -2.03 -11.03 32.35
CA ARG A 34 -2.17 -12.45 32.73
C ARG A 34 -2.60 -13.38 31.59
N HIS A 35 -3.49 -12.92 30.71
CA HIS A 35 -4.15 -13.79 29.72
C HIS A 35 -4.23 -13.19 28.30
N PHE A 36 -4.23 -11.87 28.16
CA PHE A 36 -4.40 -11.18 26.89
C PHE A 36 -3.20 -10.28 26.60
N SER A 37 -2.17 -10.85 25.96
CA SER A 37 -0.91 -10.15 25.64
C SER A 37 -1.05 -9.15 24.50
N CYS A 38 -0.05 -8.29 24.34
CA CYS A 38 0.11 -7.42 23.18
C CYS A 38 0.08 -8.21 21.85
N TRP A 39 0.59 -9.45 21.83
CA TRP A 39 0.49 -10.31 20.65
C TRP A 39 -0.97 -10.70 20.35
N ASN A 40 -1.73 -11.11 21.36
CA ASN A 40 -3.15 -11.46 21.21
C ASN A 40 -3.96 -10.25 20.72
N GLN A 41 -3.64 -9.06 21.24
CA GLN A 41 -4.21 -7.79 20.78
C GLN A 41 -3.87 -7.53 19.31
N MET A 42 -2.60 -7.61 18.92
CA MET A 42 -2.15 -7.39 17.54
C MET A 42 -2.86 -8.33 16.56
N MET A 43 -2.89 -9.63 16.86
CA MET A 43 -3.58 -10.62 16.01
C MET A 43 -5.07 -10.31 15.90
N SER A 44 -5.74 -9.98 17.02
CA SER A 44 -7.18 -9.65 17.02
C SER A 44 -7.48 -8.41 16.18
N MET A 45 -6.67 -7.36 16.32
CA MET A 45 -6.83 -6.12 15.57
C MET A 45 -6.56 -6.32 14.07
N MET A 46 -5.49 -7.03 13.72
CA MET A 46 -5.17 -7.36 12.33
C MET A 46 -6.28 -8.19 11.67
N TYR A 47 -6.83 -9.17 12.39
CA TYR A 47 -7.98 -9.93 11.90
C TYR A 47 -9.20 -9.03 11.68
N GLY A 48 -9.48 -8.10 12.60
CA GLY A 48 -10.57 -7.14 12.46
C GLY A 48 -10.44 -6.28 11.20
N GLN A 49 -9.24 -5.77 10.91
CA GLN A 49 -8.97 -4.99 9.71
C GLN A 49 -9.13 -5.84 8.44
N LEU A 50 -8.50 -7.01 8.39
CA LEU A 50 -8.54 -7.89 7.20
C LEU A 50 -9.93 -8.47 6.90
N SER A 51 -10.76 -8.65 7.93
CA SER A 51 -12.13 -9.14 7.78
C SER A 51 -13.17 -8.03 7.75
N ASN A 52 -12.73 -6.77 7.66
CA ASN A 52 -13.57 -5.57 7.59
C ASN A 52 -14.62 -5.51 8.73
N ARG A 53 -14.20 -5.72 9.97
CA ARG A 53 -15.08 -5.61 11.16
C ARG A 53 -15.16 -4.15 11.60
N GLU A 54 -16.37 -3.61 11.63
CA GLU A 54 -16.60 -2.19 11.94
C GLU A 54 -16.61 -1.87 13.44
N SER A 55 -16.64 -2.89 14.32
CA SER A 55 -16.66 -2.68 15.77
C SER A 55 -15.99 -3.79 16.57
N PHE A 56 -15.54 -3.46 17.79
CA PHE A 56 -15.05 -4.48 18.75
C PHE A 56 -16.12 -5.51 19.11
N SER A 57 -17.40 -5.11 19.14
CA SER A 57 -18.49 -6.06 19.40
C SER A 57 -18.57 -7.11 18.29
N ASP A 58 -18.52 -6.68 17.03
CA ASP A 58 -18.59 -7.56 15.86
C ASP A 58 -17.35 -8.46 15.74
N LEU A 59 -16.17 -7.90 15.99
CA LEU A 59 -14.92 -8.64 16.06
C LEU A 59 -14.95 -9.75 17.13
N VAL A 60 -15.36 -9.41 18.35
CA VAL A 60 -15.44 -10.37 19.47
C VAL A 60 -16.47 -11.46 19.19
N LEU A 61 -17.64 -11.11 18.62
CA LEU A 61 -18.65 -12.08 18.24
C LEU A 61 -18.10 -13.09 17.23
N THR A 62 -17.42 -12.60 16.19
CA THR A 62 -16.81 -13.44 15.15
C THR A 62 -15.73 -14.36 15.71
N ILE A 63 -14.83 -13.83 16.56
CA ILE A 63 -13.77 -14.62 17.20
C ILE A 63 -14.37 -15.69 18.12
N ASN A 64 -15.38 -15.35 18.91
CA ASN A 64 -16.01 -16.29 19.85
C ASN A 64 -16.81 -17.38 19.14
N ALA A 65 -17.47 -17.07 18.02
CA ALA A 65 -18.13 -18.05 17.17
C ALA A 65 -17.15 -19.11 16.64
N HIS A 66 -15.86 -18.77 16.52
CA HIS A 66 -14.79 -19.66 16.13
C HIS A 66 -13.75 -19.91 17.23
N SER A 67 -14.19 -19.92 18.49
CA SER A 67 -13.32 -20.05 19.67
C SER A 67 -12.36 -21.26 19.65
N GLN A 68 -12.78 -22.39 19.06
CA GLN A 68 -11.94 -23.58 18.89
C GLN A 68 -10.71 -23.30 18.00
N LYS A 69 -10.83 -22.40 17.02
CA LYS A 69 -9.76 -22.02 16.09
C LYS A 69 -8.98 -20.80 16.58
N ALA A 70 -9.61 -19.95 17.38
CA ALA A 70 -9.04 -18.69 17.85
C ALA A 70 -7.67 -18.84 18.53
N TYR A 71 -7.46 -19.92 19.30
CA TYR A 71 -6.18 -20.18 19.95
C TYR A 71 -5.05 -20.44 18.93
N HIS A 72 -5.33 -21.24 17.90
CA HIS A 72 -4.37 -21.57 16.84
C HIS A 72 -4.08 -20.40 15.89
N LEU A 73 -4.94 -19.37 15.89
CA LEU A 73 -4.76 -18.14 15.13
C LEU A 73 -4.03 -17.04 15.92
N GLY A 74 -3.62 -17.32 17.17
CA GLY A 74 -2.88 -16.36 17.99
C GLY A 74 -3.75 -15.32 18.70
N PHE A 75 -5.08 -15.49 18.75
CA PHE A 75 -5.96 -14.58 19.49
C PHE A 75 -5.95 -14.81 21.02
N GLY A 76 -5.37 -15.91 21.46
CA GLY A 76 -5.31 -16.29 22.88
C GLY A 76 -6.65 -16.75 23.45
N LYS A 77 -6.75 -16.76 24.78
CA LYS A 77 -7.98 -17.14 25.51
C LYS A 77 -8.70 -15.90 26.04
N GLY A 78 -10.01 -15.86 25.88
CA GLY A 78 -10.85 -14.83 26.51
C GLY A 78 -10.79 -13.46 25.83
N VAL A 79 -10.83 -13.43 24.50
CA VAL A 79 -11.02 -12.17 23.76
C VAL A 79 -12.38 -11.59 24.13
N SER A 80 -12.38 -10.42 24.74
CA SER A 80 -13.59 -9.72 25.16
C SER A 80 -13.51 -8.26 24.78
N LYS A 81 -14.67 -7.63 24.62
CA LYS A 81 -14.75 -6.20 24.31
C LYS A 81 -14.00 -5.35 25.34
N ALA A 82 -14.09 -5.71 26.62
CA ALA A 82 -13.39 -5.02 27.70
C ALA A 82 -11.86 -5.14 27.60
N ASN A 83 -11.36 -6.34 27.25
CA ASN A 83 -9.92 -6.55 27.06
C ASN A 83 -9.40 -5.76 25.87
N LEU A 84 -10.11 -5.77 24.73
CA LEU A 84 -9.73 -5.00 23.54
C LEU A 84 -9.76 -3.49 23.80
N ALA A 85 -10.84 -2.98 24.41
CA ALA A 85 -10.97 -1.56 24.74
C ALA A 85 -9.83 -1.11 25.67
N LYS A 86 -9.60 -1.83 26.77
CA LYS A 86 -8.53 -1.51 27.72
C LYS A 86 -7.13 -1.59 27.10
N ALA A 87 -6.90 -2.55 26.22
CA ALA A 87 -5.60 -2.70 25.56
C ALA A 87 -5.37 -1.59 24.51
N ASN A 88 -6.44 -1.08 23.86
CA ASN A 88 -6.34 0.01 22.88
C ASN A 88 -6.27 1.40 23.54
N GLU A 89 -6.99 1.63 24.65
CA GLU A 89 -6.97 2.92 25.37
C GLU A 89 -5.58 3.35 25.85
N ASN A 90 -4.70 2.40 26.18
CA ASN A 90 -3.37 2.69 26.71
C ASN A 90 -2.29 2.93 25.63
N ASN A 91 -2.62 2.79 24.33
CA ASN A 91 -1.61 2.63 23.27
C ASN A 91 -1.78 3.57 22.04
N HIS A 92 -2.66 4.56 22.09
CA HIS A 92 -3.01 5.42 20.94
C HIS A 92 -2.29 6.79 20.91
N ASP A 93 -1.19 6.98 21.63
CA ASP A 93 -0.39 8.20 21.54
C ASP A 93 0.80 8.00 20.55
N PRO A 94 0.89 8.79 19.46
CA PRO A 94 2.01 8.75 18.51
C PRO A 94 3.38 8.98 19.16
N HIS A 95 3.45 9.59 20.34
CA HIS A 95 4.67 9.79 21.12
C HIS A 95 5.07 8.57 21.97
N ILE A 96 4.31 7.46 21.94
CA ILE A 96 4.68 6.24 22.64
C ILE A 96 5.93 5.64 21.98
N PRO A 97 7.05 5.49 22.71
CA PRO A 97 8.30 5.01 22.16
C PRO A 97 8.23 3.69 21.37
N CYS A 98 7.27 2.81 21.68
CA CYS A 98 7.08 1.53 20.98
C CYS A 98 6.49 1.66 19.58
N SER A 99 5.77 2.75 19.26
CA SER A 99 5.14 2.93 17.95
C SER A 99 6.17 2.98 16.83
N ARG A 100 7.33 3.61 17.08
CA ARG A 100 8.44 3.70 16.13
C ARG A 100 9.04 2.33 15.83
N ASP A 101 9.28 1.54 16.88
CA ASP A 101 9.87 0.20 16.74
C ASP A 101 8.86 -0.76 16.07
N LEU A 102 7.57 -0.67 16.41
CA LEU A 102 6.52 -1.42 15.71
C LEU A 102 6.44 -1.02 14.24
N ASN A 103 6.48 0.28 13.92
CA ASN A 103 6.50 0.73 12.53
C ASN A 103 7.70 0.16 11.78
N SER A 104 8.88 0.05 12.40
CA SER A 104 10.04 -0.56 11.75
C SER A 104 9.90 -2.06 11.48
N LEU A 105 9.07 -2.78 12.27
CA LEU A 105 8.74 -4.19 12.02
C LEU A 105 7.85 -4.37 10.77
N PHE A 106 6.97 -3.41 10.50
CA PHE A 106 6.04 -3.45 9.37
C PHE A 106 6.54 -2.69 8.13
N SER A 107 7.66 -1.96 8.23
CA SER A 107 8.18 -1.19 7.10
C SER A 107 9.09 -2.06 6.22
N PRO A 108 8.80 -2.21 4.91
CA PRO A 108 9.83 -2.66 3.99
C PRO A 108 11.01 -1.70 4.08
N GLN A 109 12.21 -2.22 4.36
CA GLN A 109 13.40 -1.38 4.46
C GLN A 109 13.89 -1.00 3.05
N PHE A 110 13.20 -0.07 2.39
CA PHE A 110 13.86 0.69 1.34
C PHE A 110 15.10 1.33 1.95
N ARG A 111 16.27 1.14 1.32
CA ARG A 111 17.41 1.96 1.70
C ARG A 111 17.03 3.40 1.35
N GLN A 112 17.24 4.35 2.27
CA GLN A 112 16.86 5.77 2.06
C GLN A 112 17.29 6.32 0.69
N ARG A 113 18.40 5.80 0.14
CA ARG A 113 18.91 6.11 -1.20
C ARG A 113 17.98 5.68 -2.34
N GLU A 114 17.40 4.47 -2.28
CA GLU A 114 16.50 3.93 -3.31
C GLU A 114 15.21 4.75 -3.41
N LEU A 115 14.65 5.15 -2.25
CA LEU A 115 13.45 5.97 -2.22
C LEU A 115 13.69 7.34 -2.88
N SER A 116 14.86 7.94 -2.65
CA SER A 116 15.23 9.22 -3.26
C SER A 116 15.32 9.13 -4.78
N ASP A 117 15.90 8.04 -5.30
CA ASP A 117 16.04 7.82 -6.74
C ASP A 117 14.67 7.59 -7.39
N ILE A 118 13.80 6.78 -6.78
CA ILE A 118 12.42 6.54 -7.23
C ILE A 118 11.63 7.85 -7.26
N VAL A 119 11.66 8.61 -6.17
CA VAL A 119 10.97 9.90 -6.07
C VAL A 119 11.45 10.88 -7.14
N THR A 120 12.76 10.93 -7.39
CA THR A 120 13.34 11.82 -8.41
C THR A 120 12.86 11.42 -9.79
N TYR A 121 12.90 10.12 -10.11
CA TYR A 121 12.38 9.59 -11.36
C TYR A 121 10.89 9.92 -11.57
N LEU A 122 10.03 9.68 -10.56
CA LEU A 122 8.60 9.95 -10.64
C LEU A 122 8.29 11.43 -10.91
N ASN A 123 9.07 12.35 -10.33
CA ASN A 123 8.90 13.79 -10.53
C ASN A 123 9.38 14.28 -11.90
N ASN A 124 10.21 13.49 -12.59
CA ASN A 124 10.73 13.80 -13.93
C ASN A 124 9.88 13.16 -15.06
N GLY A 125 8.74 12.54 -14.73
CA GLY A 125 7.85 11.95 -15.71
C GLY A 125 7.25 12.97 -16.67
N VAL A 126 6.88 12.50 -17.87
CA VAL A 126 6.21 13.30 -18.88
C VAL A 126 4.72 13.36 -18.56
N SER A 127 4.16 14.57 -18.43
CA SER A 127 2.71 14.76 -18.22
C SER A 127 1.95 14.37 -19.49
N VAL A 128 0.97 13.47 -19.34
CA VAL A 128 0.16 12.98 -20.46
C VAL A 128 -1.28 13.47 -20.33
N ILE A 129 -1.90 13.28 -19.17
CA ILE A 129 -3.28 13.71 -18.91
C ILE A 129 -3.27 14.68 -17.75
N ARG A 130 -3.83 15.88 -17.96
CA ARG A 130 -4.00 16.89 -16.93
C ARG A 130 -5.47 17.17 -16.73
N PHE A 131 -5.99 16.82 -15.56
CA PHE A 131 -7.35 17.14 -15.18
C PHE A 131 -7.43 18.57 -14.67
N ILE A 132 -8.60 19.19 -14.81
CA ILE A 132 -8.88 20.56 -14.34
C ILE A 132 -9.20 20.53 -12.83
N SER A 133 -8.35 19.86 -12.05
CA SER A 133 -8.49 19.77 -10.60
C SER A 133 -7.13 19.54 -9.92
N ASN A 134 -7.09 19.85 -8.63
CA ASN A 134 -6.00 19.43 -7.75
C ASN A 134 -6.48 18.25 -6.90
N VAL A 135 -5.52 17.48 -6.40
CA VAL A 135 -5.71 16.40 -5.45
C VAL A 135 -5.46 16.95 -4.05
N TYR A 136 -6.33 16.60 -3.11
CA TYR A 136 -6.26 16.99 -1.71
C TYR A 136 -6.34 15.74 -0.83
N ASP A 137 -5.74 15.79 0.36
CA ASP A 137 -5.92 14.73 1.35
C ASP A 137 -7.25 14.85 2.10
N GLU A 138 -7.57 13.87 2.95
CA GLU A 138 -8.83 13.83 3.72
C GLU A 138 -9.01 15.03 4.66
N SER A 139 -7.91 15.71 5.02
CA SER A 139 -7.94 16.92 5.85
C SER A 139 -8.05 18.22 5.04
N GLY A 140 -8.11 18.13 3.70
CA GLY A 140 -8.13 19.26 2.78
C GLY A 140 -6.75 19.83 2.46
N GLY A 141 -5.67 19.17 2.86
CA GLY A 141 -4.30 19.55 2.51
C GLY A 141 -4.01 19.32 1.03
N LEU A 142 -3.42 20.31 0.35
CA LEU A 142 -3.07 20.20 -1.07
C LEU A 142 -1.96 19.15 -1.27
N ILE A 143 -2.23 18.13 -2.08
CA ILE A 143 -1.25 17.12 -2.49
C ILE A 143 -0.53 17.57 -3.76
N GLY A 144 -1.28 18.07 -4.75
CA GLY A 144 -0.71 18.51 -6.02
C GLY A 144 -1.73 18.58 -7.15
N PRO A 145 -1.31 18.91 -8.38
CA PRO A 145 -2.20 18.91 -9.54
C PRO A 145 -2.62 17.49 -9.89
N ASN A 146 -3.85 17.28 -10.37
CA ASN A 146 -4.33 15.97 -10.81
C ASN A 146 -3.80 15.67 -12.23
N ILE A 147 -2.64 15.00 -12.29
CA ILE A 147 -1.90 14.71 -13.52
C ILE A 147 -1.51 13.24 -13.54
N ILE A 148 -1.58 12.61 -14.71
CA ILE A 148 -0.97 11.31 -14.98
C ILE A 148 0.34 11.54 -15.72
N TYR A 149 1.42 10.98 -15.15
CA TYR A 149 2.76 10.99 -15.70
C TYR A 149 3.11 9.64 -16.32
N THR A 150 4.08 9.66 -17.23
CA THR A 150 4.62 8.44 -17.84
C THR A 150 6.09 8.60 -18.21
N ASP A 151 6.78 7.47 -18.38
CA ASP A 151 8.03 7.40 -19.14
C ASP A 151 7.88 6.77 -20.53
N GLY A 152 6.64 6.46 -20.95
CA GLY A 152 6.31 5.77 -22.19
C GLY A 152 6.13 4.25 -22.06
N LEU A 153 6.43 3.68 -20.89
CA LEU A 153 6.14 2.28 -20.54
C LEU A 153 5.31 2.17 -19.26
N TRP A 154 5.69 2.93 -18.24
CA TRP A 154 5.02 3.02 -16.95
C TRP A 154 4.15 4.26 -16.90
N ILE A 155 2.97 4.14 -16.28
CA ILE A 155 2.09 5.27 -15.96
C ILE A 155 1.89 5.36 -14.46
N TRP A 156 1.85 6.58 -13.92
CA TRP A 156 1.60 6.81 -12.51
C TRP A 156 0.92 8.16 -12.26
N PRO A 157 0.10 8.28 -11.21
CA PRO A 157 -0.50 9.55 -10.83
C PRO A 157 0.49 10.47 -10.12
N SER A 158 0.28 11.78 -10.25
CA SER A 158 1.10 12.83 -9.64
C SER A 158 1.22 12.73 -8.12
N TYR A 159 0.18 12.24 -7.44
CA TYR A 159 0.16 12.10 -5.99
C TYR A 159 1.04 10.94 -5.49
N TYR A 160 1.47 10.03 -6.36
CA TYR A 160 2.21 8.85 -5.93
C TYR A 160 3.55 9.22 -5.27
N SER A 161 4.29 10.16 -5.85
CA SER A 161 5.55 10.64 -5.27
C SER A 161 5.35 11.35 -3.93
N PHE A 162 4.20 12.01 -3.72
CA PHE A 162 3.84 12.62 -2.45
C PHE A 162 3.61 11.55 -1.38
N TYR A 163 2.83 10.51 -1.69
CA TYR A 163 2.54 9.45 -0.72
C TYR A 163 3.75 8.57 -0.44
N LEU A 164 4.61 8.29 -1.41
CA LEU A 164 5.87 7.58 -1.18
C LEU A 164 6.80 8.34 -0.20
N LYS A 165 6.83 9.68 -0.27
CA LYS A 165 7.57 10.51 0.70
C LYS A 165 6.93 10.49 2.09
N LYS A 166 5.60 10.63 2.14
CA LYS A 166 4.82 10.70 3.39
C LYS A 166 4.78 9.35 4.10
N HIS A 167 4.76 8.27 3.34
CA HIS A 167 4.68 6.89 3.79
C HIS A 167 5.72 6.03 3.05
N PRO A 168 7.01 6.08 3.46
CA PRO A 168 8.09 5.25 2.89
C PRO A 168 7.84 3.74 2.91
N GLN A 169 6.85 3.29 3.69
CA GLN A 169 6.41 1.92 3.80
C GLN A 169 5.48 1.44 2.67
N ILE A 170 5.02 2.34 1.78
CA ILE A 170 4.22 1.95 0.62
C ILE A 170 5.06 1.00 -0.23
N GLU A 171 4.50 -0.18 -0.52
CA GLU A 171 5.17 -1.19 -1.31
C GLU A 171 5.29 -0.73 -2.76
N VAL A 172 6.52 -0.83 -3.29
CA VAL A 172 6.80 -0.58 -4.70
C VAL A 172 7.22 -1.93 -5.31
N PRO A 173 6.50 -2.44 -6.32
CA PRO A 173 6.85 -3.59 -7.14
C PRO A 173 8.33 -3.61 -7.53
N GLU A 174 8.93 -4.77 -7.31
CA GLU A 174 10.36 -5.00 -7.53
C GLU A 174 10.78 -4.71 -8.98
N GLU A 175 9.94 -5.08 -9.94
CA GLU A 175 10.12 -4.80 -11.37
C GLU A 175 10.26 -3.29 -11.67
N PHE A 176 9.48 -2.44 -10.99
CA PHE A 176 9.57 -1.00 -11.14
C PHE A 176 10.84 -0.45 -10.50
N ILE A 177 11.21 -0.96 -9.32
CA ILE A 177 12.46 -0.58 -8.65
C ILE A 177 13.66 -0.91 -9.56
N LEU A 178 13.69 -2.12 -10.14
CA LEU A 178 14.73 -2.55 -11.08
C LEU A 178 14.76 -1.70 -12.34
N TRP A 179 13.59 -1.33 -12.87
CA TRP A 179 13.45 -0.44 -14.02
C TRP A 179 14.04 0.95 -13.74
N VAL A 180 13.66 1.57 -12.63
CA VAL A 180 14.18 2.87 -12.20
C VAL A 180 15.69 2.80 -11.95
N GLY A 181 16.19 1.73 -11.33
CA GLY A 181 17.63 1.54 -11.14
C GLY A 181 18.42 1.51 -12.46
N SER A 182 17.80 1.05 -13.55
CA SER A 182 18.42 0.94 -14.87
C SER A 182 18.24 2.17 -15.76
N ASN A 183 17.17 2.94 -15.55
CA ASN A 183 16.76 4.04 -16.46
C ASN A 183 16.58 5.40 -15.78
N GLY A 184 16.68 5.48 -14.45
CA GLY A 184 16.26 6.64 -13.64
C GLY A 184 17.02 7.95 -13.90
N GLN A 185 18.21 7.88 -14.52
CA GLN A 185 19.01 9.06 -14.89
C GLN A 185 18.77 9.56 -16.32
N LYS A 186 18.02 8.84 -17.14
CA LYS A 186 17.71 9.29 -18.50
C LYS A 186 16.58 10.30 -18.44
N MET A 187 16.80 11.50 -19.00
CA MET A 187 15.68 12.39 -19.32
C MET A 187 14.77 11.68 -20.31
N VAL A 188 13.51 11.51 -19.92
CA VAL A 188 12.49 10.95 -20.79
C VAL A 188 11.95 12.09 -21.64
N ASP A 189 12.26 12.06 -22.93
CA ASP A 189 11.56 12.89 -23.91
C ASP A 189 10.72 11.97 -24.80
N LEU A 190 9.41 12.17 -24.77
CA LEU A 190 8.46 11.39 -25.56
C LEU A 190 8.02 12.19 -26.76
N SER A 191 8.06 11.55 -27.92
CA SER A 191 7.49 12.11 -29.14
C SER A 191 5.99 12.36 -28.98
N GLN A 192 5.42 13.26 -29.78
CA GLN A 192 3.98 13.53 -29.73
C GLN A 192 3.14 12.27 -30.05
N SER A 193 3.64 11.40 -30.93
CA SER A 193 2.97 10.15 -31.27
C SER A 193 2.95 9.15 -30.10
N GLU A 194 4.03 9.10 -29.30
CA GLU A 194 4.07 8.28 -28.08
C GLU A 194 3.13 8.82 -27.00
N LYS A 195 3.07 10.15 -26.82
CA LYS A 195 2.09 10.77 -25.89
C LYS A 195 0.66 10.40 -26.28
N ASN A 196 0.31 10.56 -27.56
CA ASN A 196 -1.01 10.21 -28.08
C ASN A 196 -1.33 8.72 -27.89
N TYR A 197 -0.32 7.83 -27.99
CA TYR A 197 -0.49 6.40 -27.71
C TYR A 197 -0.79 6.13 -26.24
N VAL A 198 -0.04 6.73 -25.32
CA VAL A 198 -0.30 6.57 -23.88
C VAL A 198 -1.67 7.13 -23.51
N GLU A 199 -2.06 8.30 -24.04
CA GLU A 199 -3.42 8.86 -23.86
C GLU A 199 -4.51 7.90 -24.34
N TYR A 200 -4.31 7.29 -25.51
CA TYR A 200 -5.26 6.33 -26.08
C TYR A 200 -5.45 5.11 -25.18
N VAL A 201 -4.35 4.51 -24.69
CA VAL A 201 -4.42 3.34 -23.82
C VAL A 201 -5.06 3.71 -22.47
N ILE A 202 -4.71 4.84 -21.87
CA ILE A 202 -5.34 5.29 -20.60
C ILE A 202 -6.85 5.52 -20.79
N ALA A 203 -7.26 6.16 -21.89
CA ALA A 203 -8.67 6.38 -22.18
C ALA A 203 -9.43 5.04 -22.30
N LYS A 204 -8.83 4.05 -22.98
CA LYS A 204 -9.37 2.69 -23.11
C LYS A 204 -9.47 1.99 -21.75
N MET A 205 -8.42 2.04 -20.92
CA MET A 205 -8.42 1.48 -19.55
C MET A 205 -9.47 2.15 -18.66
N SER A 206 -9.69 3.44 -18.84
CA SER A 206 -10.69 4.22 -18.09
C SER A 206 -12.13 4.05 -18.61
N GLY A 207 -12.34 3.18 -19.61
CA GLY A 207 -13.65 2.97 -20.22
C GLY A 207 -14.19 4.16 -21.01
N ILE A 208 -13.33 5.13 -21.37
CA ILE A 208 -13.71 6.29 -22.16
C ILE A 208 -13.79 5.88 -23.63
N ASN A 209 -15.01 5.83 -24.16
CA ASN A 209 -15.22 5.59 -25.59
C ASN A 209 -14.76 6.82 -26.39
N MET A 210 -13.68 6.65 -27.14
CA MET A 210 -13.25 7.62 -28.16
C MET A 210 -14.38 7.84 -29.17
N LEU A 211 -14.67 9.10 -29.50
CA LEU A 211 -15.67 9.46 -30.51
C LEU A 211 -15.31 8.78 -31.84
N SER A 212 -16.21 7.94 -32.36
CA SER A 212 -16.02 7.14 -33.59
C SER A 212 -15.66 7.95 -34.84
N ARG A 213 -15.85 9.27 -34.81
CA ARG A 213 -15.53 10.22 -35.90
C ARG A 213 -14.07 10.70 -35.89
N VAL A 214 -13.34 10.49 -34.79
CA VAL A 214 -11.92 10.79 -34.69
C VAL A 214 -11.17 9.49 -34.91
N GLY A 215 -10.83 9.19 -36.17
CA GLY A 215 -10.05 8.01 -36.50
C GLY A 215 -8.68 8.03 -35.84
N VAL A 216 -8.19 6.86 -35.42
CA VAL A 216 -6.82 6.65 -34.91
C VAL A 216 -5.82 7.04 -36.02
N SER A 217 -4.86 7.91 -35.71
CA SER A 217 -3.86 8.36 -36.69
C SER A 217 -3.01 7.18 -37.21
N PRO A 218 -2.45 7.25 -38.43
CA PRO A 218 -1.61 6.18 -38.97
C PRO A 218 -0.40 5.84 -38.09
N ASP A 219 0.22 6.85 -37.49
CA ASP A 219 1.36 6.67 -36.58
C ASP A 219 0.95 5.93 -35.31
N LEU A 220 -0.22 6.25 -34.76
CA LEU A 220 -0.75 5.59 -33.57
C LEU A 220 -1.11 4.12 -33.86
N LYS A 221 -1.71 3.83 -35.01
CA LYS A 221 -1.95 2.44 -35.45
C LYS A 221 -0.67 1.63 -35.53
N LYS A 222 0.39 2.20 -36.11
CA LYS A 222 1.69 1.56 -36.21
C LYS A 222 2.29 1.24 -34.84
N ILE A 223 2.18 2.17 -33.88
CA ILE A 223 2.67 1.94 -32.50
C ILE A 223 1.86 0.82 -31.82
N ILE A 224 0.53 0.83 -31.95
CA ILE A 224 -0.35 -0.22 -31.40
C ILE A 224 0.01 -1.60 -31.99
N GLU A 225 0.23 -1.69 -33.31
CA GLU A 225 0.64 -2.94 -33.97
C GLU A 225 2.02 -3.45 -33.52
N GLN A 226 2.92 -2.55 -33.13
CA GLN A 226 4.28 -2.89 -32.71
C GLN A 226 4.40 -3.27 -31.23
N ARG A 227 3.68 -2.58 -30.34
CA ARG A 227 3.79 -2.74 -28.88
C ARG A 227 2.62 -3.48 -28.23
N GLY A 228 1.50 -3.65 -28.93
CA GLY A 228 0.27 -4.12 -28.31
C GLY A 228 -0.35 -3.08 -27.36
N ASP A 229 -1.17 -3.55 -26.41
CA ASP A 229 -1.83 -2.73 -25.38
C ASP A 229 -1.10 -2.78 -24.01
N ASP A 230 0.14 -3.26 -23.97
CA ASP A 230 0.84 -3.53 -22.70
C ASP A 230 1.43 -2.23 -22.11
N ILE A 231 0.68 -1.61 -21.19
CA ILE A 231 1.16 -0.54 -20.31
C ILE A 231 1.04 -1.02 -18.86
N PHE A 232 2.10 -0.83 -18.07
CA PHE A 232 2.12 -1.16 -16.65
C PHE A 232 1.66 0.04 -15.81
N CYS A 233 0.68 -0.19 -14.93
CA CYS A 233 0.04 0.85 -14.14
C CYS A 233 0.44 0.78 -12.67
N PHE A 234 0.58 1.97 -12.08
CA PHE A 234 0.56 2.22 -10.64
C PHE A 234 -0.65 3.02 -10.22
#